data_AF-A0A961LR62-F1
#
_entry.id   AF-A0A961LR62-F1
#
_cell.length_a   1.000
_cell.length_b   1.000
_cell.length_c   1.000
_cell.angle_alpha   90.00
_cell.angle_beta   90.00
_cell.angle_gamma   90.00
#
_symmetry.space_group_name_H-M   'P 1'
#
loop_
_entity.id
_entity.type
_entity.pdbx_description
1 polymer ?
#
loop_
_entity_poly.entity_id
_entity_poly.type
_entity_poly.pdbx_seq_one_letter_code
_entity_poly.pdbx_strand_id
1 'polypeptide(L)' 'ANAKRELPERFGVAIDACAMRVGAKDSDAYLAEWRKGEPEEVGDDIEAEATKAAERLEAEYDKARLVALVKAGGKEG' A
#
# COMPACT_ATOMS: atom_id res chain seq x y z
N ALA A 1 -5.54 16.95 -14.62
CA ALA A 1 -5.47 17.20 -13.16
C ALA A 1 -4.91 15.95 -12.48
N ASN A 2 -4.33 16.06 -11.28
CA ASN A 2 -3.81 14.92 -10.51
C ASN A 2 -4.38 14.97 -9.09
N ALA A 3 -4.91 13.84 -8.61
CA ALA A 3 -5.38 13.70 -7.24
C ALA A 3 -4.54 12.63 -6.54
N LYS A 4 -4.22 12.86 -5.27
CA LYS A 4 -3.50 11.92 -4.40
C LYS A 4 -4.20 11.91 -3.04
N ARG A 5 -4.24 10.75 -2.40
CA ARG A 5 -4.70 10.59 -1.01
C ARG A 5 -3.63 9.93 -0.19
N GLU A 6 -3.40 10.50 0.99
CA GLU A 6 -2.54 9.91 2.00
C GLU A 6 -3.33 8.80 2.70
N LEU A 7 -2.70 7.63 2.82
CA LEU A 7 -3.29 6.51 3.55
C LEU A 7 -2.99 6.64 5.05
N PRO A 8 -3.80 6.00 5.92
CA PRO A 8 -3.54 5.99 7.35
C PRO A 8 -2.15 5.44 7.71
N GLU A 9 -1.57 5.94 8.81
CA GLU A 9 -0.21 5.60 9.26
C GLU A 9 0.07 4.09 9.39
N ARG A 10 -0.97 3.28 9.66
CA ARG A 10 -0.87 1.81 9.77
C ARG A 10 -0.24 1.16 8.54
N PHE A 11 -0.43 1.72 7.35
CA PHE A 11 0.18 1.22 6.12
C PHE A 11 1.69 1.43 6.13
N GLY A 12 2.17 2.62 6.53
CA GLY A 12 3.59 2.90 6.70
C GLY A 12 4.24 1.97 7.72
N VAL A 13 3.62 1.81 8.88
CA VAL A 13 4.10 0.88 9.93
C VAL A 13 4.18 -0.56 9.42
N ALA A 14 3.21 -1.01 8.61
CA ALA A 14 3.25 -2.35 8.02
C ALA A 14 4.39 -2.50 7.00
N ILE A 15 4.63 -1.50 6.15
CA ILE A 15 5.73 -1.52 5.18
C ILE A 15 7.08 -1.59 5.90
N ASP A 16 7.28 -0.77 6.93
CA ASP A 16 8.50 -0.77 7.74
C ASP A 16 8.72 -2.11 8.46
N ALA A 17 7.64 -2.66 9.05
CA ALA A 17 7.70 -3.98 9.68
C ALA A 17 8.04 -5.10 8.69
N CYS A 18 7.53 -5.00 7.46
CA CYS A 18 7.87 -5.93 6.38
C CYS A 18 9.34 -5.81 5.97
N ALA A 19 9.84 -4.59 5.74
CA ALA A 19 11.22 -4.31 5.37
C ALA A 19 12.21 -4.83 6.44
N MET A 20 11.92 -4.56 7.72
CA MET A 20 12.69 -5.08 8.84
C MET A 20 12.71 -6.61 8.88
N ARG A 21 11.58 -7.27 8.56
CA ARG A 21 11.46 -8.73 8.60
C ARG A 21 12.22 -9.43 7.48
N VAL A 22 12.17 -8.90 6.26
CA VAL A 22 12.89 -9.48 5.11
C VAL A 22 14.38 -9.15 5.11
N GLY A 23 14.85 -8.38 6.11
CA GLY A 23 16.25 -8.02 6.25
C GLY A 23 16.73 -7.01 5.20
N ALA A 24 15.81 -6.31 4.55
CA ALA A 24 16.09 -5.22 3.63
C ALA A 24 16.54 -3.98 4.43
N LYS A 25 17.75 -4.06 5.01
CA LYS A 25 18.38 -2.95 5.74
C LYS A 25 18.86 -1.85 4.80
N ASP A 26 19.13 -2.19 3.54
CA ASP A 26 19.39 -1.22 2.49
C ASP A 26 18.06 -0.80 1.87
N SER A 27 17.77 0.50 1.94
CA SER A 27 16.53 1.12 1.44
C SER A 27 16.20 0.75 -0.01
N ASP A 28 17.21 0.43 -0.81
CA ASP A 28 17.05 0.03 -2.20
C ASP A 28 16.38 -1.34 -2.37
N ALA A 29 16.58 -2.27 -1.42
CA ALA A 29 16.09 -3.63 -1.54
C ALA A 29 14.56 -3.75 -1.37
N TYR A 30 13.95 -2.90 -0.54
CA TYR A 30 12.48 -2.90 -0.40
C TYR A 30 11.80 -2.05 -1.48
N LEU A 31 12.44 -0.96 -1.95
CA LEU A 31 11.94 -0.15 -3.06
C LEU A 31 12.02 -0.88 -4.40
N ALA A 32 12.96 -1.81 -4.57
CA ALA A 32 13.07 -2.63 -5.78
C ALA A 32 11.82 -3.50 -6.04
N GLU A 33 11.10 -3.89 -4.98
CA GLU A 33 9.87 -4.67 -5.08
C GLU A 33 8.63 -3.77 -5.28
N TRP A 34 8.77 -2.45 -5.24
CA TRP A 34 7.65 -1.53 -5.49
C TRP A 34 7.29 -1.55 -6.97
N ARG A 35 6.08 -2.01 -7.25
CA ARG A 35 5.50 -1.95 -8.58
C ARG A 35 4.40 -0.90 -8.63
N LYS A 36 4.31 -0.17 -9.74
CA LYS A 36 3.09 0.55 -10.08
C LYS A 36 2.09 -0.47 -10.61
N GLY A 37 0.87 -0.45 -10.08
CA GLY A 37 -0.23 -1.23 -10.64
C GLY A 37 -0.59 -0.78 -12.06
N GLU A 38 -1.40 -1.58 -12.73
CA GLU A 38 -1.97 -1.18 -14.03
C GLU A 38 -2.88 0.04 -13.84
N PRO A 39 -2.86 1.02 -14.75
CA PRO A 39 -3.81 2.12 -14.72
C PRO A 39 -5.25 1.59 -14.85
N GLU A 40 -6.11 2.01 -13.94
CA GLU A 40 -7.55 1.75 -13.99
C GLU A 40 -8.27 2.99 -14.53
N GLU A 41 -9.29 2.81 -15.36
CA GLU A 41 -10.16 3.91 -15.79
C GLU A 41 -10.95 4.43 -14.58
N VAL A 42 -10.93 5.75 -14.39
CA VAL A 42 -11.63 6.44 -13.31
C VAL A 42 -12.54 7.53 -13.89
N GLY A 43 -13.58 7.91 -13.14
CA GLY A 43 -14.50 8.96 -13.56
C GLY A 43 -13.87 10.34 -13.65
N ASP A 44 -14.66 11.31 -14.12
CA ASP A 44 -14.21 12.69 -14.33
C ASP A 44 -13.87 13.43 -13.02
N ASP A 45 -14.49 13.02 -11.90
CA ASP A 45 -14.16 13.53 -10.56
C ASP A 45 -13.03 12.72 -9.94
N ILE A 46 -11.81 13.06 -10.33
CA ILE A 46 -10.60 12.42 -9.84
C ILE A 46 -10.39 12.60 -8.33
N GLU A 47 -10.98 13.61 -7.70
CA GLU A 47 -10.87 13.84 -6.25
C GLU A 47 -11.76 12.85 -5.49
N ALA A 48 -12.99 12.63 -5.97
CA ALA A 48 -13.89 11.61 -5.42
C ALA A 48 -13.31 10.19 -5.61
N GLU A 49 -12.78 9.89 -6.80
CA GLU A 49 -12.18 8.58 -7.09
C GLU A 49 -10.94 8.31 -6.24
N ALA A 50 -10.09 9.31 -6.02
CA ALA A 50 -8.94 9.15 -5.13
C ALA A 50 -9.36 8.87 -3.67
N THR A 51 -10.39 9.56 -3.16
CA THR A 51 -10.94 9.31 -1.81
C THR A 51 -11.53 7.91 -1.70
N LYS A 52 -12.38 7.52 -2.66
CA LYS A 52 -13.00 6.19 -2.71
C LYS A 52 -11.96 5.07 -2.78
N ALA A 53 -10.89 5.26 -3.55
CA ALA A 53 -9.79 4.31 -3.62
C ALA A 53 -9.06 4.18 -2.27
N ALA A 54 -8.82 5.30 -1.57
CA ALA A 54 -8.21 5.29 -0.24
C ALA A 54 -9.09 4.57 0.79
N GLU A 55 -10.40 4.85 0.80
CA GLU A 55 -11.38 4.20 1.68
C GLU A 55 -11.49 2.70 1.40
N ARG A 56 -11.50 2.29 0.12
CA ARG A 56 -11.47 0.88 -0.29
C ARG A 56 -10.24 0.17 0.26
N LEU A 57 -9.06 0.77 0.08
CA LEU A 57 -7.80 0.21 0.59
C LEU A 57 -7.83 0.11 2.11
N GLU A 58 -8.32 1.14 2.80
CA GLU A 58 -8.49 1.15 4.25
C GLU A 58 -9.39 0.01 4.73
N ALA A 59 -10.52 -0.24 4.05
CA ALA A 59 -11.46 -1.30 4.40
C ALA A 59 -10.93 -2.71 4.07
N GLU A 60 -10.27 -2.89 2.92
CA GLU A 60 -9.74 -4.19 2.48
C GLU A 60 -8.48 -4.61 3.23
N TYR A 61 -7.61 -3.64 3.58
CA TYR A 61 -6.35 -3.86 4.28
C TYR A 61 -6.49 -3.44 5.74
N ASP A 62 -7.31 -4.21 6.46
CA ASP A 62 -7.42 -4.10 7.91
C ASP A 62 -6.11 -4.50 8.61
N LYS A 63 -6.05 -4.27 9.93
CA LYS A 63 -4.88 -4.59 10.73
C LYS A 63 -4.49 -6.07 10.64
N ALA A 64 -5.46 -6.98 10.59
CA ALA A 64 -5.20 -8.41 10.58
C ALA A 64 -4.54 -8.84 9.26
N ARG A 65 -5.05 -8.35 8.13
CA ARG A 65 -4.51 -8.60 6.80
C ARG A 65 -3.13 -7.97 6.64
N LEU A 66 -2.93 -6.72 7.10
CA LEU A 66 -1.61 -6.08 7.08
C LEU A 66 -0.58 -6.90 7.87
N VAL A 67 -0.94 -7.42 9.05
CA VAL A 67 -0.04 -8.30 9.81
C VAL A 67 0.24 -9.61 9.08
N ALA A 68 -0.74 -10.20 8.40
CA ALA A 68 -0.53 -11.40 7.60
C ALA A 68 0.42 -11.14 6.42
N LEU A 69 0.24 -10.02 5.73
CA LEU A 69 1.13 -9.52 4.66
C LEU A 69 2.56 -9.33 5.16
N VAL A 70 2.74 -8.65 6.29
CA VAL A 70 4.06 -8.50 6.93
C VAL A 70 4.68 -9.86 7.19
N LYS A 71 3.93 -10.82 7.75
CA LYS A 71 4.44 -12.17 8.02
C LYS A 71 4.87 -12.91 6.74
N ALA A 72 4.15 -12.69 5.64
CA ALA A 72 4.41 -13.24 4.32
C ALA A 72 5.50 -12.48 3.52
N GLY A 73 6.10 -11.43 4.08
CA GLY A 73 7.13 -10.64 3.39
C GLY A 73 6.55 -9.76 2.28
N GLY A 74 5.32 -9.27 2.44
CA GLY A 74 4.69 -8.31 1.53
C GLY A 74 4.02 -8.92 0.31
N LYS A 75 3.87 -10.25 0.26
CA LYS A 75 3.26 -10.98 -0.85
C LYS A 75 1.92 -11.57 -0.43
N GLU A 76 0.86 -11.26 -1.18
CA GLU A 76 -0.37 -12.04 -1.16
C GLU A 76 -0.15 -13.26 -2.07
N GLY A 77 -0.52 -14.44 -1.56
CA GLY A 77 -0.46 -15.70 -2.31
C GLY A 77 -1.55 -15.80 -3.35
#